data_AF-A0A916TKI7-F1
#
_entry.id   AF-A0A916TKI7-F1
#
_cell.length_a   1.000
_cell.length_b   1.000
_cell.length_c   1.000
_cell.angle_alpha   90.00
_cell.angle_beta   90.00
_cell.angle_gamma   90.00
#
_symmetry.space_group_name_H-M   'P 1'
#
loop_
_entity.id
_entity.type
_entity.pdbx_description
1 polymer ?
#
loop_
_entity_poly.entity_id
_entity_poly.type
_entity_poly.pdbx_seq_one_letter_code
_entity_poly.pdbx_strand_id
1 'polypeptide(L)' 'MTHDAMLAEALRAIGKAGPADPDACLYRSGVLDSYDLMQLLLEIEMRSGARLDLAALVERPITLAALEAAVETATAR' A
#
# COMPACT_ATOMS: atom_id res chain seq x y z
N MET A 1 -12.93 4.83 -8.67
CA MET A 1 -12.58 4.63 -7.25
C MET A 1 -11.38 5.52 -6.97
N THR A 2 -11.37 6.31 -5.89
CA THR A 2 -10.17 7.08 -5.50
C THR A 2 -9.11 6.10 -4.97
N HIS A 3 -7.82 6.43 -5.09
CA HIS A 3 -6.76 5.56 -4.57
C HIS A 3 -6.88 5.34 -3.06
N ASP A 4 -7.25 6.37 -2.30
CA ASP A 4 -7.54 6.25 -0.87
C ASP A 4 -8.59 5.16 -0.54
N ALA A 5 -9.74 5.16 -1.24
CA ALA A 5 -10.77 4.15 -1.02
C ALA A 5 -10.29 2.73 -1.37
N MET A 6 -9.48 2.61 -2.41
CA MET A 6 -8.88 1.35 -2.86
C MET A 6 -7.85 0.81 -1.86
N LEU A 7 -6.98 1.67 -1.33
CA LEU A 7 -6.01 1.31 -0.28
C LEU A 7 -6.72 0.85 1.00
N ALA A 8 -7.79 1.56 1.40
CA ALA A 8 -8.59 1.18 2.55
C ALA A 8 -9.32 -0.16 2.35
N GLU A 9 -9.75 -0.50 1.14
CA GLU A 9 -10.29 -1.82 0.82
C GLU A 9 -9.23 -2.91 0.81
N ALA A 10 -8.04 -2.63 0.25
CA ALA A 10 -6.92 -3.58 0.24
C ALA A 10 -6.46 -3.95 1.65
N LEU A 11 -6.36 -2.96 2.56
CA LEU A 11 -6.08 -3.20 3.98
C LEU A 11 -7.16 -4.06 4.66
N ARG A 12 -8.43 -3.77 4.39
CA ARG A 12 -9.55 -4.56 4.93
C ARG A 12 -9.55 -6.00 4.41
N ALA A 13 -9.15 -6.21 3.15
CA ALA A 13 -9.07 -7.55 2.55
C ALA A 13 -8.04 -8.44 3.26
N ILE A 14 -6.95 -7.85 3.77
CA ILE A 14 -5.93 -8.57 4.55
C ILE A 14 -6.19 -8.55 6.06
N GLY A 15 -7.38 -8.12 6.50
CA GLY A 15 -7.76 -8.09 7.91
C GLY A 15 -7.08 -7.01 8.74
N LYS A 16 -6.53 -5.97 8.12
CA LYS A 16 -5.84 -4.86 8.79
C LYS A 16 -6.69 -3.60 8.79
N ALA A 17 -6.67 -2.90 9.91
CA ALA A 17 -7.05 -1.50 9.94
C ALA A 17 -5.89 -0.66 9.38
N GLY A 18 -6.20 0.42 8.66
CA GLY A 18 -5.19 1.40 8.27
C GLY A 18 -4.52 2.02 9.51
N PRO A 19 -3.36 2.68 9.33
CA PRO A 19 -2.65 3.31 10.44
C PRO A 19 -3.49 4.47 11.01
N ALA A 20 -3.41 4.66 12.33
CA ALA A 20 -4.06 5.80 12.99
C ALA A 20 -3.42 7.15 12.61
N ASP A 21 -2.12 7.13 12.32
CA ASP A 21 -1.35 8.25 11.79
C ASP A 21 -1.09 7.99 10.29
N PRO A 22 -1.60 8.83 9.37
CA PRO A 22 -1.44 8.63 7.93
C PRO A 22 0.03 8.73 7.46
N ASP A 23 0.89 9.39 8.23
CA ASP A 23 2.32 9.54 7.93
C ASP A 23 3.17 8.41 8.54
N ALA A 24 2.57 7.51 9.32
CA ALA A 24 3.28 6.39 9.91
C ALA A 24 3.73 5.37 8.86
N CYS A 25 4.99 4.96 8.94
CA CYS A 25 5.51 3.85 8.17
C CYS A 25 4.82 2.56 8.61
N LEU A 26 4.02 1.96 7.73
CA LEU A 26 3.20 0.76 7.99
C LEU A 26 4.03 -0.42 8.54
N TYR A 27 5.25 -0.57 8.02
CA TYR A 27 6.16 -1.63 8.45
C TYR A 27 6.80 -1.34 9.83
N ARG A 28 7.36 -0.13 10.02
CA ARG A 28 8.06 0.22 11.28
C ARG A 28 7.12 0.47 12.45
N SER A 29 5.86 0.85 12.18
CA SER A 29 4.84 1.03 13.22
C SER A 29 4.29 -0.30 13.76
N GLY A 30 4.63 -1.43 13.13
CA GLY A 30 4.09 -2.73 13.47
C GLY A 30 2.66 -2.97 13.00
N VAL A 31 2.11 -2.07 12.16
CA VAL A 31 0.78 -2.25 11.55
C VAL A 31 0.80 -3.45 10.60
N LEU A 32 1.87 -3.56 9.80
CA LEU A 32 2.09 -4.66 8.86
C LEU A 32 3.43 -5.33 9.17
N ASP A 33 3.44 -6.66 9.17
CA ASP A 33 4.68 -7.42 9.03
C ASP A 33 5.04 -7.64 7.53
N SER A 34 6.06 -8.45 7.27
CA SER A 34 6.50 -8.72 5.89
C SER A 34 5.48 -9.54 5.10
N TYR A 35 4.72 -10.41 5.76
CA TYR A 35 3.68 -11.20 5.12
C TYR A 35 2.49 -10.29 4.76
N ASP A 36 2.05 -9.47 5.70
CA ASP A 36 0.96 -8.52 5.52
C ASP A 36 1.27 -7.51 4.41
N LEU A 37 2.51 -7.02 4.36
CA LEU A 37 2.95 -6.09 3.32
C LEU A 37 2.86 -6.72 1.92
N MET A 38 3.32 -7.97 1.77
CA MET A 38 3.24 -8.66 0.48
C MET A 38 1.78 -8.91 0.06
N GLN A 39 0.91 -9.29 1.00
CA GLN A 39 -0.52 -9.46 0.74
C GLN A 39 -1.18 -8.13 0.35
N LEU A 40 -0.83 -7.04 1.04
CA LEU A 40 -1.35 -5.71 0.73
C LEU A 40 -1.00 -5.30 -0.70
N LEU A 41 0.27 -5.47 -1.10
CA LEU A 41 0.73 -5.12 -2.44
C LEU A 41 -0.02 -5.92 -3.51
N LEU A 42 -0.20 -7.23 -3.32
CA LEU A 42 -0.95 -8.07 -4.24
C LEU A 42 -2.41 -7.61 -4.39
N GLU A 43 -3.08 -7.30 -3.28
CA GLU A 43 -4.45 -6.75 -3.31
C GLU A 43 -4.51 -5.42 -4.09
N ILE A 44 -3.54 -4.54 -3.89
CA ILE A 44 -3.45 -3.27 -4.63
C ILE A 44 -3.24 -3.53 -6.13
N GLU A 45 -2.32 -4.42 -6.50
CA GLU A 45 -2.04 -4.75 -7.90
C GLU A 45 -3.26 -5.36 -8.59
N MET A 46 -3.98 -6.27 -7.92
CA MET A 46 -5.21 -6.87 -8.47
C MET A 46 -6.32 -5.85 -8.68
N ARG A 47 -6.46 -4.86 -7.79
CA ARG A 47 -7.52 -3.84 -7.85
C ARG A 47 -7.20 -2.70 -8.81
N SER A 48 -5.94 -2.30 -8.89
CA SER A 48 -5.48 -1.23 -9.77
C SER A 48 -5.16 -1.71 -11.19
N GLY A 49 -4.88 -3.01 -11.36
CA GLY A 49 -4.35 -3.57 -12.61
C GLY A 49 -2.90 -3.15 -12.89
N ALA A 50 -2.26 -2.41 -11.98
CA ALA A 50 -0.91 -1.91 -12.12
C ALA A 50 0.06 -2.77 -11.32
N ARG A 51 1.29 -2.92 -11.81
CA ARG A 51 2.36 -3.62 -11.10
C ARG A 51 3.20 -2.61 -10.31
N LEU A 52 3.33 -2.82 -9.02
CA LEU A 52 4.11 -1.95 -8.15
C LEU A 52 5.60 -2.31 -8.20
N ASP A 53 6.44 -1.29 -8.26
CA ASP A 53 7.89 -1.47 -8.12
C ASP A 53 8.25 -1.56 -6.64
N LEU A 54 8.31 -2.79 -6.14
CA LEU A 54 8.66 -3.05 -4.74
C LEU A 54 10.04 -2.51 -4.39
N ALA A 55 11.02 -2.56 -5.31
CA ALA A 55 12.37 -2.07 -5.03
C ALA A 55 12.34 -0.57 -4.77
N ALA A 56 11.64 0.20 -5.60
CA ALA A 56 11.46 1.64 -5.40
C ALA A 56 10.65 1.97 -4.14
N LEU A 57 9.66 1.14 -3.78
CA LEU A 57 8.79 1.37 -2.63
C LEU A 57 9.55 1.25 -1.29
N VAL A 58 10.49 0.29 -1.19
CA VAL A 58 11.23 0.04 0.06
C VAL A 58 12.40 1.02 0.30
N GLU A 59 12.74 1.86 -0.68
CA GLU A 59 13.77 2.91 -0.50
C GLU A 59 13.35 4.01 0.48
N ARG A 60 12.04 4.11 0.76
CA ARG A 60 11.44 5.12 1.63
C ARG A 60 10.51 4.46 2.66
N PRO A 61 10.11 5.16 3.72
CA PRO A 61 9.06 4.68 4.61
C PRO A 61 7.78 4.35 3.83
N ILE A 62 7.27 3.14 4.03
CA ILE A 62 6.04 2.68 3.35
C ILE A 62 4.84 3.26 4.09
N THR A 63 4.39 4.45 3.69
CA THR A 63 3.17 5.11 4.19
C THR A 63 2.01 4.91 3.23
N LEU A 64 0.79 5.30 3.62
CA LEU A 64 -0.34 5.30 2.69
C LEU A 64 -0.10 6.21 1.48
N ALA A 65 0.44 7.42 1.71
CA ALA A 65 0.79 8.35 0.64
C ALA A 65 1.87 7.78 -0.32
N ALA A 66 2.83 7.02 0.20
CA ALA A 66 3.83 6.37 -0.63
C ALA A 66 3.22 5.28 -1.53
N LEU A 67 2.26 4.51 -0.99
CA LEU A 67 1.52 3.51 -1.77
C LEU A 67 0.63 4.17 -2.84
N GLU A 68 -0.06 5.26 -2.50
CA GLU A 68 -0.87 6.03 -3.44
C GLU A 68 -0.02 6.55 -4.60
N ALA A 69 1.09 7.22 -4.32
CA ALA A 69 2.01 7.71 -5.35
C ALA A 69 2.62 6.58 -6.20
N ALA A 70 2.86 5.41 -5.61
CA ALA A 70 3.34 4.25 -6.35
C ALA A 70 2.28 3.73 -7.34
N VAL A 71 1.00 3.69 -6.93
CA VAL A 71 -0.12 3.31 -7.79
C VAL A 71 -0.32 4.33 -8.91
N GLU A 72 -0.26 5.63 -8.62
CA GLU A 72 -0.32 6.70 -9.63
C GLU A 72 0.79 6.55 -10.67
N THR A 73 2.02 6.35 -10.20
CA THR A 73 3.18 6.17 -11.09
C THR A 73 3.04 4.92 -11.96
N ALA A 74 2.50 3.84 -11.40
CA ALA A 74 2.35 2.57 -12.09
C ALA A 74 1.17 2.56 -13.09
N THR A 75 0.11 3.31 -12.82
CA THR A 75 -1.06 3.44 -13.71
C THR A 75 -0.89 4.51 -14.80
N ALA A 76 0.04 5.45 -14.63
CA ALA A 76 0.39 6.44 -15.65
C ALA A 76 1.30 5.92 -16.78
N ARG A 77 1.75 4.66 -16.68
CA ARG A 77 2.59 3.95 -17.66
C ARG A 77 1.74 3.07 -18.56
#